data_AF-A0A3D0C987-F1
#
_entry.id   AF-A0A3D0C987-F1
#
_cell.length_a   1.000
_cell.length_b   1.000
_cell.length_c   1.000
_cell.angle_alpha   90.00
_cell.angle_beta   90.00
_cell.angle_gamma   90.00
#
_symmetry.space_group_name_H-M   'P 1'
#
loop_
_entity.id
_entity.type
_entity.pdbx_description
1 polymer ?
#
loop_
_entity_poly.entity_id
_entity_poly.type
_entity_poly.pdbx_seq_one_letter_code
_entity_poly.pdbx_strand_id
1 'polypeptide(L)'
;MKKTICLNRFFSLTFKPLINFLIVSALFSNASAFATELAYVTNEKDDNISVIDLNLNKVIKQIAVGQRPRGIILNKEQTLAYICASESDSIQILDIKTEQIIGELPSG
;
A
#
# COMPACT_ATOMS: atom_id res chain seq x y z
N MET A 1 -49.94 60.99 -18.72
CA MET A 1 -49.87 59.60 -19.23
C MET A 1 -48.51 59.38 -19.90
N LYS A 2 -47.80 58.30 -19.50
CA LYS A 2 -46.66 57.60 -20.15
C LYS A 2 -45.34 58.39 -20.37
N LYS A 3 -44.35 58.34 -19.46
CA LYS A 3 -43.29 57.33 -19.19
C LYS A 3 -42.28 57.07 -20.33
N THR A 4 -41.17 57.84 -20.30
CA THR A 4 -39.78 57.42 -20.03
C THR A 4 -39.16 56.21 -20.76
N ILE A 5 -38.22 56.54 -21.66
CA ILE A 5 -36.85 56.01 -21.89
C ILE A 5 -36.67 54.55 -22.34
N CYS A 6 -36.06 54.47 -23.52
CA CYS A 6 -35.46 53.32 -24.19
C CYS A 6 -34.36 52.67 -23.31
N LEU A 7 -34.53 51.41 -22.91
CA LEU A 7 -33.51 50.63 -22.21
C LEU A 7 -32.81 49.69 -23.21
N ASN A 8 -31.75 50.20 -23.84
CA ASN A 8 -30.79 49.40 -24.60
C ASN A 8 -29.53 49.25 -23.75
N ARG A 9 -29.36 48.10 -23.10
CA ARG A 9 -28.03 47.64 -22.67
C ARG A 9 -28.00 46.12 -22.68
N PHE A 10 -27.60 45.62 -23.84
CA PHE A 10 -27.15 44.25 -24.09
C PHE A 10 -26.25 43.76 -22.94
N PHE A 11 -26.80 42.86 -22.14
CA PHE A 11 -26.12 42.22 -21.04
C PHE A 11 -25.35 41.02 -21.63
N SER A 12 -24.09 41.25 -22.05
CA SER A 12 -23.20 40.16 -22.48
C SER A 12 -22.74 39.39 -21.23
N LEU A 13 -23.57 38.48 -20.73
CA LEU A 13 -23.12 37.48 -19.76
C LEU A 13 -22.26 36.47 -20.51
N THR A 14 -20.95 36.61 -20.34
CA THR A 14 -19.99 35.64 -20.84
C THR A 14 -20.17 34.32 -20.09
N PHE A 15 -20.46 33.29 -20.87
CA PHE A 15 -20.66 31.90 -20.52
C PHE A 15 -19.35 31.25 -20.01
N LYS A 16 -18.83 31.68 -18.85
CA LYS A 16 -17.53 31.26 -18.30
C LYS A 16 -17.49 30.65 -16.87
N PRO A 17 -18.57 30.10 -16.25
CA PRO A 17 -18.42 29.41 -14.95
C PRO A 17 -18.29 27.88 -15.07
N LEU A 18 -18.65 27.24 -16.19
CA LEU A 18 -18.69 25.77 -16.28
C LEU A 18 -17.29 25.11 -16.29
N ILE A 19 -16.31 25.75 -16.94
CA ILE A 19 -14.95 25.20 -17.09
C ILE A 19 -14.19 25.23 -15.75
N ASN A 20 -14.36 26.30 -14.96
CA ASN A 20 -13.73 26.38 -13.63
C ASN A 20 -14.29 25.35 -12.65
N PHE A 21 -15.58 25.02 -12.76
CA PHE A 21 -16.21 24.01 -11.90
C PHE A 21 -15.70 22.59 -12.20
N LEU A 22 -15.43 22.29 -13.48
CA LEU A 22 -14.88 21.00 -13.90
C LEU A 22 -13.45 20.77 -13.37
N ILE A 23 -12.60 21.81 -13.41
CA ILE A 23 -11.21 21.73 -12.92
C ILE A 23 -11.16 21.50 -11.40
N VAL A 24 -12.05 22.14 -10.63
CA VAL A 24 -12.11 21.95 -9.17
C VAL A 24 -12.53 20.52 -8.81
N SER A 25 -13.42 19.89 -9.57
CA SER A 25 -13.85 18.50 -9.31
C SER A 25 -12.74 17.46 -9.52
N ALA A 26 -11.87 17.67 -10.51
CA ALA A 26 -10.77 16.75 -10.81
C ALA A 26 -9.70 16.71 -9.69
N LEU A 27 -9.49 17.83 -8.99
CA LEU A 27 -8.56 17.96 -7.87
C LEU A 27 -9.02 17.22 -6.60
N PHE A 28 -10.28 16.76 -6.54
CA PHE A 28 -10.85 16.01 -5.41
C PHE A 28 -10.87 14.49 -5.62
N SER A 29 -10.20 13.98 -6.65
CA SER A 29 -10.07 12.55 -6.89
C SER A 29 -9.11 11.92 -5.85
N ASN A 30 -9.60 11.67 -4.64
CA ASN A 30 -8.88 10.88 -3.64
C ASN A 30 -8.85 9.43 -4.12
N ALA A 31 -7.78 9.05 -4.81
CA ALA A 31 -7.45 7.66 -5.03
C ALA A 31 -7.15 7.03 -3.67
N SER A 32 -8.10 6.29 -3.11
CA SER A 32 -7.84 5.43 -1.96
C SER A 32 -6.86 4.35 -2.42
N ALA A 33 -5.62 4.41 -1.97
CA ALA A 33 -4.71 3.28 -2.12
C ALA A 33 -5.26 2.14 -1.26
N PHE A 34 -5.80 1.10 -1.89
CA PHE A 34 -6.04 -0.15 -1.19
C PHE A 34 -4.67 -0.73 -0.83
N ALA A 35 -4.36 -0.80 0.46
CA ALA A 35 -3.20 -1.55 0.91
C ALA A 35 -3.50 -3.04 0.68
N THR A 36 -2.64 -3.73 -0.07
CA THR A 36 -2.75 -5.18 -0.20
C THR A 36 -2.47 -5.81 1.16
N GLU A 37 -3.42 -6.58 1.67
CA GLU A 37 -3.25 -7.34 2.92
C GLU A 37 -2.46 -8.61 2.61
N LEU A 38 -1.28 -8.72 3.19
CA LEU A 38 -0.35 -9.82 2.95
C LEU A 38 -0.20 -10.67 4.22
N ALA A 39 -0.19 -11.99 4.05
CA ALA A 39 0.25 -12.92 5.09
C ALA A 39 1.62 -13.51 4.74
N TYR A 40 2.49 -13.62 5.74
CA TYR A 40 3.80 -14.24 5.65
C TYR A 40 3.77 -15.54 6.45
N VAL A 41 3.98 -16.67 5.76
CA VAL A 41 3.88 -18.01 6.37
C VAL A 41 5.20 -18.73 6.19
N THR A 42 5.82 -19.12 7.30
CA THR A 42 7.06 -19.91 7.31
C THR A 42 6.78 -21.35 6.91
N ASN A 43 7.50 -21.85 5.92
CA ASN A 43 7.42 -23.23 5.47
C ASN A 43 8.61 -24.02 6.02
N GLU A 44 8.41 -24.67 7.17
CA GLU A 44 9.49 -25.32 7.94
C GLU A 44 10.34 -26.30 7.11
N LYS A 45 9.73 -27.04 6.17
CA LYS A 45 10.46 -28.07 5.41
C LYS A 45 11.14 -27.56 4.15
N ASP A 46 10.78 -26.36 3.71
CA ASP A 46 11.19 -25.83 2.41
C ASP A 46 12.16 -24.63 2.55
N ASP A 47 12.57 -24.32 3.79
CA ASP A 47 13.52 -23.26 4.14
C ASP A 47 13.16 -21.89 3.52
N ASN A 48 11.85 -21.60 3.44
CA ASN A 48 11.34 -20.39 2.82
C ASN A 48 10.07 -19.86 3.53
N ILE A 49 9.65 -18.66 3.11
CA ILE A 49 8.40 -18.01 3.52
C ILE A 49 7.53 -17.85 2.29
N SER A 50 6.26 -18.25 2.39
CA SER A 50 5.22 -17.90 1.43
C SER A 50 4.66 -16.52 1.74
N VAL A 51 4.61 -15.64 0.74
CA VAL A 51 3.86 -14.38 0.78
C VAL A 51 2.51 -14.61 0.09
N ILE A 52 1.44 -14.45 0.85
CA ILE A 52 0.07 -14.70 0.42
C ILE A 52 -0.68 -13.38 0.31
N ASP A 53 -1.25 -13.11 -0.86
CA ASP A 53 -2.24 -12.04 -1.02
C ASP A 53 -3.58 -12.54 -0.47
N LEU A 54 -4.06 -11.89 0.59
CA LEU A 54 -5.29 -12.31 1.28
C LEU A 54 -6.57 -11.91 0.53
N ASN A 55 -6.51 -10.93 -0.38
CA ASN A 55 -7.65 -10.61 -1.23
C ASN A 55 -7.85 -11.69 -2.29
N LEU A 56 -6.74 -12.22 -2.82
CA LEU A 56 -6.76 -13.25 -3.86
C LEU A 56 -6.75 -14.68 -3.30
N ASN A 57 -6.39 -14.84 -2.02
CA ASN A 57 -6.09 -16.12 -1.38
C ASN A 57 -5.07 -16.95 -2.18
N LYS A 58 -3.98 -16.30 -2.61
CA LYS A 58 -2.94 -16.93 -3.45
C LYS A 58 -1.56 -16.61 -2.93
N VAL A 59 -0.67 -17.60 -3.01
CA VAL A 59 0.77 -17.37 -2.87
C VAL A 59 1.23 -16.55 -4.07
N ILE A 60 1.75 -15.36 -3.81
CA ILE A 60 2.27 -14.44 -4.84
C ILE A 60 3.79 -14.42 -4.89
N LYS A 61 4.47 -14.88 -3.83
CA LYS A 61 5.92 -14.93 -3.74
C LYS A 61 6.41 -15.98 -2.74
N GLN A 62 7.64 -16.44 -2.93
CA GLN A 62 8.40 -17.19 -1.94
C GLN A 62 9.73 -16.48 -1.67
N ILE A 63 10.13 -16.42 -0.40
CA ILE A 63 11.35 -15.76 0.06
C ILE A 63 12.21 -16.82 0.76
N ALA A 64 13.41 -17.08 0.23
CA ALA A 64 14.35 -17.99 0.88
C ALA A 64 14.86 -17.41 2.20
N VAL A 65 14.96 -18.25 3.23
CA VAL A 65 15.46 -17.89 4.56
C VAL A 65 16.37 -19.01 5.10
N GLY A 66 16.78 -18.91 6.36
CA GLY A 66 17.53 -19.96 7.04
C GLY A 66 16.71 -21.24 7.26
N GLN A 67 17.41 -22.30 7.67
CA GLN A 67 16.87 -23.65 7.77
C GLN A 67 15.80 -23.80 8.86
N ARG A 68 14.73 -24.49 8.51
CA ARG A 68 13.57 -24.79 9.37
C ARG A 68 12.99 -23.58 10.10
N PRO A 69 12.45 -22.59 9.36
CA PRO A 69 11.79 -21.46 9.97
C PRO A 69 10.48 -21.91 10.65
N ARG A 70 10.33 -21.60 11.95
CA ARG A 70 9.14 -22.01 12.75
C ARG A 70 8.27 -20.87 13.22
N GLY A 71 8.89 -19.73 13.52
CA GLY A 71 8.23 -18.56 14.09
C GLY A 71 8.56 -17.33 13.27
N ILE A 72 7.58 -16.47 13.07
CA ILE A 72 7.72 -15.17 12.43
C ILE A 72 6.90 -14.12 13.18
N ILE A 73 7.49 -12.94 13.40
CA ILE A 73 6.79 -11.80 13.99
C ILE A 73 7.20 -10.51 13.29
N LEU A 74 6.23 -9.62 13.06
CA LEU A 74 6.48 -8.28 12.54
C LEU A 74 6.79 -7.29 13.68
N ASN A 75 7.64 -6.30 13.41
CA ASN A 75 7.74 -5.14 14.29
C ASN A 75 6.42 -4.33 14.26
N LYS A 76 6.28 -3.41 15.21
CA LYS A 76 5.06 -2.59 15.36
C LYS A 76 4.73 -1.80 14.09
N GLU A 77 5.74 -1.32 13.38
CA GLU A 77 5.61 -0.55 12.15
C GLU A 77 5.43 -1.43 10.90
N GLN A 78 5.52 -2.76 11.04
CA GLN A 78 5.41 -3.75 9.95
C GLN A 78 6.42 -3.53 8.81
N THR A 79 7.57 -2.95 9.12
CA THR A 79 8.67 -2.74 8.18
C THR A 79 9.68 -3.87 8.20
N LEU A 80 9.74 -4.62 9.30
CA LEU A 80 10.68 -5.73 9.53
C LEU A 80 9.92 -6.98 10.01
N ALA A 81 10.34 -8.15 9.54
CA ALA A 81 9.96 -9.45 10.10
C ALA A 81 11.18 -10.10 10.76
N TYR A 82 10.97 -10.69 11.94
CA TYR A 82 11.96 -11.51 12.65
C TYR A 82 11.55 -12.97 12.52
N ILE A 83 12.46 -13.80 12.02
CA ILE A 83 12.20 -15.18 11.64
C ILE A 83 13.13 -16.09 12.45
N CYS A 84 12.57 -17.03 13.20
CA CYS A 84 13.34 -18.02 13.95
C CYS A 84 13.73 -19.17 13.03
N ALA A 85 14.97 -19.15 12.49
CA ALA A 85 15.54 -20.19 11.64
C ALA A 85 16.25 -21.23 12.51
N SER A 86 15.49 -22.19 13.03
CA SER A 86 15.92 -23.05 14.15
C SER A 86 17.14 -23.92 13.85
N GLU A 87 17.31 -24.41 12.62
CA GLU A 87 18.49 -25.23 12.27
C GLU A 87 19.66 -24.41 11.74
N SER A 88 19.48 -23.09 11.60
CA SER A 88 20.58 -22.16 11.31
C SER A 88 21.11 -21.46 12.56
N ASP A 89 20.61 -21.83 13.75
CA ASP A 89 20.98 -21.23 15.04
C ASP A 89 20.89 -19.69 15.03
N SER A 90 19.90 -19.15 14.30
CA SER A 90 19.78 -17.71 14.07
C SER A 90 18.33 -17.21 14.04
N ILE A 91 18.20 -15.93 14.36
CA ILE A 91 17.01 -15.12 14.11
C ILE A 91 17.33 -14.20 12.93
N GLN A 92 16.69 -14.41 11.79
CA GLN A 92 16.90 -13.57 10.61
C GLN A 92 15.95 -12.37 10.60
N ILE A 93 16.46 -11.23 10.14
CA ILE A 93 15.71 -9.97 10.02
C ILE A 93 15.44 -9.73 8.53
N LEU A 94 14.18 -9.84 8.14
CA LEU A 94 13.69 -9.57 6.79
C LEU A 94 13.14 -8.14 6.72
N ASP A 95 13.64 -7.33 5.78
CA ASP A 95 13.03 -6.05 5.43
C ASP A 95 11.82 -6.28 4.52
N ILE A 96 10.64 -5.83 4.93
CA ILE A 96 9.37 -6.12 4.24
C ILE A 96 9.26 -5.38 2.91
N LYS A 97 9.91 -4.23 2.76
CA LYS A 97 9.82 -3.42 1.55
C LYS A 97 10.69 -3.98 0.42
N THR A 98 11.89 -4.42 0.76
CA THR A 98 12.87 -4.95 -0.18
C THR A 98 12.82 -6.47 -0.27
N GLU A 99 12.16 -7.13 0.70
CA GLU A 99 12.05 -8.57 0.85
C GLU A 99 13.43 -9.24 0.89
N GLN A 100 14.40 -8.58 1.53
CA GLN A 100 15.77 -9.07 1.71
C GLN A 100 16.07 -9.32 3.18
N ILE A 101 16.86 -10.35 3.46
CA ILE A 101 17.47 -10.52 4.78
C ILE A 101 18.53 -9.44 4.96
N ILE A 102 18.35 -8.57 5.95
CA ILE A 102 19.23 -7.42 6.22
C ILE A 102 20.11 -7.61 7.46
N GLY A 103 19.90 -8.69 8.21
CA GLY A 103 20.69 -8.99 9.40
C GLY A 103 20.27 -10.29 10.06
N GLU A 104 21.10 -10.72 11.01
CA GLU A 104 20.89 -11.92 11.82
C GLU A 104 21.26 -11.65 13.27
N LEU A 105 20.58 -12.33 14.18
CA LEU A 105 20.88 -12.36 15.62
C LEU A 105 21.09 -13.82 16.05
N PRO A 106 21.90 -14.08 17.08
CA PRO A 106 22.01 -15.43 17.65
C PRO A 106 20.66 -15.86 18.25
N SER A 107 20.27 -17.12 18.06
CA SER A 107 19.05 -17.68 18.68
C SER A 107 19.20 -18.08 20.14
N GLY A 108 20.45 -18.18 20.63
CA GLY A 108 20.80 -18.67 21.97
C GLY A 108 21.57 -19.97 21.93
#